data_AF-A0A2T5M3V6-F1
#
_entry.id   AF-A0A2T5M3V6-F1
#
_cell.length_a   1.000
_cell.length_b   1.000
_cell.length_c   1.000
_cell.angle_alpha   90.00
_cell.angle_beta   90.00
_cell.angle_gamma   90.00
#
_symmetry.space_group_name_H-M   'P 1'
#
loop_
_entity.id
_entity.type
_entity.pdbx_description
1 polymer ?
#
loop_
_entity_poly.entity_id
_entity_poly.type
_entity_poly.pdbx_seq_one_letter_code
_entity_poly.pdbx_strand_id
1 'polypeptide(L)'
;MKTSTLVAASAGTIITGLLAYAVYFDHKRQTDPEFRKALKKNNRRLARAVQEEAEAQGAMEREIIKKVVQQAKDEGFPTDLEEKEAYFMGQVAKGEGLCAEGMFLPLMAAMRSSEVPKILYLRFTYQPIGSADKIEAALAFYKALKVYPQPKDLISIYDKTVPKEVLEVLAEMVAMDAGLKLGSFTSESGSVDGHGVE
;
A
#
# COMPACT_ATOMS: atom_id res chain seq x y z
N MET A 1 -45.34 3.82 15.22
CA MET A 1 -45.16 2.68 16.15
C MET A 1 -44.98 1.32 15.46
N LYS A 2 -45.64 1.03 14.32
CA LYS A 2 -45.54 -0.29 13.64
C LYS A 2 -44.15 -0.65 13.10
N THR A 3 -43.38 0.34 12.63
CA THR A 3 -42.02 0.15 12.10
C THR A 3 -40.99 -0.16 13.19
N SER A 4 -41.07 0.51 14.34
CA SER A 4 -40.21 0.23 15.50
C SER A 4 -40.38 -1.20 16.02
N THR A 5 -41.62 -1.68 16.09
CA THR A 5 -41.91 -3.07 16.51
C THR A 5 -41.42 -4.09 15.48
N LEU A 6 -41.57 -3.82 14.17
CA LEU A 6 -41.06 -4.69 13.10
C LEU A 6 -39.53 -4.78 13.13
N VAL A 7 -38.85 -3.63 13.24
CA VAL A 7 -37.39 -3.56 13.33
C VAL A 7 -36.90 -4.27 14.58
N ALA A 8 -37.51 -4.04 15.74
CA ALA A 8 -37.13 -4.71 16.99
C ALA A 8 -37.36 -6.23 16.92
N ALA A 9 -38.48 -6.68 16.35
CA ALA A 9 -38.76 -8.09 16.16
C ALA A 9 -37.73 -8.76 15.21
N SER A 10 -37.39 -8.10 14.09
CA SER A 10 -36.39 -8.61 13.15
C SER A 10 -34.96 -8.63 13.71
N ALA A 11 -34.58 -7.62 14.49
CA ALA A 11 -33.27 -7.60 15.15
C ALA A 11 -33.17 -8.72 16.20
N GLY A 12 -34.24 -8.94 16.97
CA GLY A 12 -34.30 -10.01 17.98
C GLY A 12 -34.14 -11.41 17.37
N THR A 13 -34.77 -11.69 16.23
CA THR A 13 -34.64 -12.99 15.56
C THR A 13 -33.24 -13.21 14.97
N ILE A 14 -32.62 -12.19 14.39
CA ILE A 14 -31.24 -12.27 13.88
C ILE A 14 -30.26 -12.55 15.03
N ILE A 15 -30.34 -11.80 16.13
CA ILE A 15 -29.45 -11.99 17.29
C ILE A 15 -29.60 -13.40 17.85
N THR A 16 -30.83 -13.86 18.03
CA THR A 16 -31.10 -15.21 18.56
C THR A 16 -30.56 -16.29 17.62
N GLY A 17 -30.72 -16.14 16.31
CA GLY A 17 -30.17 -17.06 15.31
C GLY A 17 -28.64 -17.11 15.32
N LEU A 18 -27.97 -15.96 15.47
CA LEU A 18 -26.50 -15.90 15.56
C LEU A 18 -25.98 -16.58 16.84
N LEU A 19 -26.64 -16.36 17.98
CA LEU A 19 -26.28 -17.02 19.24
C LEU A 19 -26.47 -18.53 19.16
N ALA A 20 -27.60 -18.98 18.61
CA ALA A 20 -27.85 -20.41 18.40
C ALA A 20 -26.81 -21.04 17.48
N TYR A 21 -26.43 -20.37 16.39
CA TYR A 21 -25.36 -20.82 15.50
C TYR A 21 -24.00 -20.87 16.19
N ALA A 22 -23.65 -19.87 17.01
CA ALA A 22 -22.40 -19.84 17.75
C ALA A 22 -22.26 -21.04 18.71
N VAL A 23 -23.33 -21.37 19.46
CA VAL A 23 -23.36 -22.54 20.35
C VAL A 23 -23.22 -23.84 19.56
N TYR A 24 -23.98 -24.00 18.48
CA TYR A 24 -23.88 -25.17 17.60
C TYR A 24 -22.46 -25.32 17.01
N PHE A 25 -21.88 -24.22 16.54
CA PHE A 25 -20.56 -24.19 15.92
C PHE A 25 -19.45 -24.55 16.91
N ASP A 26 -19.49 -24.02 18.15
CA ASP A 26 -18.53 -24.37 19.20
C ASP A 26 -18.65 -25.85 19.60
N HIS A 27 -19.87 -26.35 19.80
CA HIS A 27 -20.08 -27.76 20.09
C HIS A 27 -19.50 -28.66 18.98
N LYS A 28 -19.78 -28.33 17.72
CA LYS A 28 -19.30 -29.12 16.57
C LYS A 28 -17.78 -29.02 16.37
N ARG A 29 -17.15 -27.87 16.66
CA ARG A 29 -15.68 -27.73 16.56
C ARG A 29 -14.93 -28.61 17.56
N GLN A 30 -15.53 -28.93 18.70
CA GLN A 30 -14.88 -29.74 19.74
C GLN A 30 -15.15 -31.24 19.56
N THR A 31 -16.36 -31.60 19.13
CA THR A 31 -16.84 -32.99 19.17
C THR A 31 -16.68 -33.77 17.87
N ASP A 32 -16.65 -33.11 16.70
CA ASP A 32 -16.64 -33.76 15.40
C ASP A 32 -15.24 -33.71 14.73
N PRO A 33 -14.52 -34.85 14.64
CA PRO A 33 -13.18 -34.90 14.03
C PRO A 33 -13.17 -34.52 12.55
N GLU A 34 -14.22 -34.86 11.79
CA GLU A 34 -14.31 -34.53 10.36
C GLU A 34 -14.57 -33.04 10.16
N PHE A 35 -15.42 -32.44 10.99
CA PHE A 35 -15.65 -31.00 10.99
C PHE A 35 -14.36 -30.21 11.31
N ARG A 36 -13.56 -30.68 12.29
CA ARG A 36 -12.24 -30.08 12.61
C ARG A 36 -11.27 -30.15 11.43
N LYS A 37 -11.18 -31.30 10.77
CA LYS A 37 -10.34 -31.48 9.57
C LYS A 37 -10.79 -30.55 8.45
N ALA A 38 -12.10 -30.45 8.22
CA ALA A 38 -12.67 -29.56 7.22
C ALA A 38 -12.36 -28.09 7.52
N LEU A 39 -12.50 -27.64 8.77
CA LEU A 39 -12.16 -26.28 9.20
C LEU A 39 -10.68 -25.97 8.97
N LYS A 40 -9.77 -26.88 9.37
CA LYS A 40 -8.32 -26.73 9.11
C LYS A 40 -8.01 -26.66 7.62
N LYS A 41 -8.67 -27.48 6.80
CA LYS A 41 -8.51 -27.49 5.33
C LYS A 41 -8.99 -26.18 4.72
N ASN A 42 -10.14 -25.66 5.15
CA ASN A 42 -10.71 -24.40 4.66
C ASN A 42 -9.86 -23.20 5.08
N ASN A 43 -9.42 -23.12 6.34
CA ASN A 43 -8.52 -22.06 6.80
C ASN A 43 -7.19 -22.09 6.05
N ARG A 44 -6.62 -23.29 5.80
CA ARG A 44 -5.41 -23.43 4.98
C ARG A 44 -5.64 -23.00 3.53
N ARG A 45 -6.80 -23.32 2.95
CA ARG A 45 -7.16 -22.89 1.59
C ARG A 45 -7.32 -21.38 1.51
N LEU A 46 -7.99 -20.77 2.51
CA LEU A 46 -8.14 -19.32 2.60
C LEU A 46 -6.78 -18.64 2.76
N ALA A 47 -5.91 -19.12 3.65
CA ALA A 47 -4.57 -18.58 3.83
C ALA A 47 -3.74 -18.67 2.54
N ARG A 48 -3.83 -19.79 1.80
CA ARG A 48 -3.19 -19.94 0.49
C ARG A 48 -3.77 -19.00 -0.56
N ALA A 49 -5.09 -18.84 -0.62
CA ALA A 49 -5.74 -17.94 -1.57
C ALA A 49 -5.35 -16.48 -1.29
N VAL A 50 -5.33 -16.05 -0.03
CA VAL A 50 -4.88 -14.70 0.37
C VAL A 50 -3.41 -14.49 0.00
N GLN A 51 -2.55 -15.49 0.23
CA GLN A 51 -1.14 -15.42 -0.16
C GLN A 51 -0.97 -15.35 -1.69
N GLU A 52 -1.69 -16.19 -2.44
CA GLU A 52 -1.67 -16.19 -3.90
C GLU A 52 -2.18 -14.88 -4.49
N GLU A 53 -3.24 -14.29 -3.92
CA GLU A 53 -3.73 -12.97 -4.29
C GLU A 53 -2.70 -11.88 -3.99
N ALA A 54 -2.02 -11.92 -2.84
CA ALA A 54 -0.98 -10.96 -2.49
C ALA A 54 0.26 -11.10 -3.40
N GLU A 55 0.68 -12.32 -3.72
CA GLU A 55 1.77 -12.59 -4.66
C GLU A 55 1.41 -12.15 -6.08
N ALA A 56 0.18 -12.39 -6.53
CA ALA A 56 -0.33 -11.94 -7.82
C ALA A 56 -0.40 -10.41 -7.88
N GLN A 57 -0.87 -9.75 -6.81
CA GLN A 57 -0.88 -8.28 -6.71
C GLN A 57 0.54 -7.72 -6.77
N GLY A 58 1.48 -8.28 -5.99
CA GLY A 58 2.87 -7.90 -6.05
C GLY A 58 3.49 -8.13 -7.44
N ALA A 59 3.19 -9.25 -8.09
CA ALA A 59 3.66 -9.51 -9.46
C ALA A 59 3.10 -8.50 -10.48
N MET A 60 1.82 -8.15 -10.37
CA MET A 60 1.21 -7.12 -11.23
C MET A 60 1.82 -5.74 -11.00
N GLU A 61 2.07 -5.35 -9.75
CA GLU A 61 2.72 -4.08 -9.41
C GLU A 61 4.13 -3.99 -10.02
N ARG A 62 4.92 -5.07 -9.90
CA ARG A 62 6.26 -5.14 -10.53
C ARG A 62 6.23 -5.03 -12.04
N GLU A 63 5.24 -5.64 -12.70
CA GLU A 63 5.05 -5.52 -14.14
C GLU A 63 4.66 -4.09 -14.54
N ILE A 64 3.88 -3.39 -13.73
CA ILE A 64 3.56 -1.97 -13.94
C ILE A 64 4.82 -1.12 -13.80
N ILE A 65 5.59 -1.29 -12.72
CA ILE A 65 6.85 -0.58 -12.45
C ILE A 65 7.81 -0.76 -13.64
N LYS A 66 7.98 -1.99 -14.10
CA LYS A 66 8.82 -2.30 -15.26
C LYS A 66 8.37 -1.56 -16.52
N LYS A 67 7.06 -1.54 -16.81
CA LYS A 67 6.51 -0.84 -17.98
C LYS A 67 6.73 0.67 -17.91
N VAL A 68 6.46 1.30 -16.77
CA VAL A 68 6.61 2.76 -16.63
C VAL A 68 8.08 3.18 -16.69
N VAL A 69 9.00 2.38 -16.12
CA VAL A 69 10.43 2.62 -16.22
C VAL A 69 10.91 2.46 -17.66
N GLN A 70 10.47 1.41 -18.36
CA GLN A 70 10.85 1.20 -19.75
C GLN A 70 10.32 2.35 -20.64
N GLN A 71 9.06 2.74 -20.47
CA GLN A 71 8.49 3.87 -21.17
C GLN A 71 9.29 5.16 -20.93
N ALA A 72 9.68 5.44 -19.68
CA ALA A 72 10.51 6.61 -19.36
C ALA A 72 11.89 6.56 -20.01
N LYS A 73 12.46 5.36 -20.20
CA LYS A 73 13.72 5.18 -20.94
C LYS A 73 13.54 5.38 -22.44
N ASP A 74 12.43 4.91 -22.99
CA ASP A 74 12.09 5.03 -24.41
C ASP A 74 11.78 6.49 -24.82
N GLU A 75 11.15 7.26 -23.92
CA GLU A 75 10.96 8.72 -24.05
C GLU A 75 12.29 9.47 -24.15
N GLY A 76 13.36 8.92 -23.54
CA GLY A 76 14.67 9.55 -23.46
C GLY A 76 14.75 10.65 -22.40
N PHE A 77 15.94 11.21 -22.25
CA PHE A 77 16.25 12.26 -21.27
C PHE A 77 16.90 13.46 -21.98
N PRO A 78 16.66 14.69 -21.52
CA PRO A 78 17.30 15.87 -22.10
C PRO A 78 18.82 15.74 -22.05
N THR A 79 19.50 16.21 -23.09
CA THR A 79 20.96 16.14 -23.19
C THR A 79 21.63 17.47 -22.85
N ASP A 80 20.95 18.58 -23.16
CA ASP A 80 21.41 19.93 -22.89
C ASP A 80 21.39 20.25 -21.38
N LEU A 81 22.30 21.11 -20.93
CA LEU A 81 22.42 21.45 -19.51
C LEU A 81 21.20 22.22 -19.00
N GLU A 82 20.75 23.22 -19.74
CA GLU A 82 19.63 24.08 -19.34
C GLU A 82 18.33 23.26 -19.29
N GLU A 83 18.11 22.43 -20.30
CA GLU A 83 16.95 21.53 -20.35
C GLU A 83 16.98 20.47 -19.24
N LYS A 84 18.17 19.95 -18.88
CA LYS A 84 18.33 19.00 -17.77
C LYS A 84 17.97 19.61 -16.43
N GLU A 85 18.41 20.83 -16.16
CA GLU A 85 18.11 21.53 -14.91
C GLU A 85 16.60 21.79 -14.79
N ALA A 86 15.96 22.28 -15.86
CA ALA A 86 14.52 22.49 -15.89
C ALA A 86 13.74 21.18 -15.70
N TYR A 87 14.15 20.12 -16.40
CA TYR A 87 13.53 18.79 -16.27
C TYR A 87 13.68 18.24 -14.86
N PHE A 88 14.88 18.33 -14.27
CA PHE A 88 15.15 17.91 -12.90
C PHE A 88 14.22 18.61 -11.91
N MET A 89 14.14 19.94 -11.96
CA MET A 89 13.28 20.72 -11.05
C MET A 89 11.81 20.37 -11.24
N GLY A 90 11.36 20.18 -12.47
CA GLY A 90 9.99 19.75 -12.77
C GLY A 90 9.66 18.37 -12.21
N GLN A 91 10.58 17.42 -12.31
CA GLN A 91 10.39 16.06 -11.76
C GLN A 91 10.43 16.05 -10.23
N VAL A 92 11.34 16.78 -9.59
CA VAL A 92 11.38 16.89 -8.12
C VAL A 92 10.09 17.52 -7.60
N ALA A 93 9.66 18.64 -8.17
CA ALA A 93 8.40 19.29 -7.80
C ALA A 93 7.18 18.37 -8.00
N LYS A 94 7.15 17.60 -9.10
CA LYS A 94 6.10 16.61 -9.35
C LYS A 94 6.10 15.50 -8.28
N GLY A 95 7.27 14.91 -8.00
CA GLY A 95 7.41 13.85 -7.00
C GLY A 95 7.01 14.30 -5.60
N GLU A 96 7.50 15.47 -5.17
CA GLU A 96 7.16 16.07 -3.88
C GLU A 96 5.66 16.42 -3.79
N GLY A 97 5.07 16.95 -4.86
CA GLY A 97 3.64 17.23 -4.94
C GLY A 97 2.78 15.98 -4.74
N LEU A 98 3.12 14.88 -5.40
CA LEU A 98 2.41 13.60 -5.26
C LEU A 98 2.57 13.00 -3.85
N CYS A 99 3.74 13.15 -3.23
CA CYS A 99 3.95 12.77 -1.83
C CYS A 99 3.09 13.61 -0.87
N ALA A 100 2.91 14.90 -1.14
CA ALA A 100 2.08 15.79 -0.34
C ALA A 100 0.57 15.51 -0.52
N GLU A 101 0.13 15.28 -1.77
CA GLU A 101 -1.28 15.04 -2.09
C GLU A 101 -1.80 13.72 -1.51
N GLY A 102 -0.96 12.67 -1.53
CA GLY A 102 -1.27 11.39 -0.88
C GLY A 102 -1.36 11.46 0.67
N MET A 103 -0.78 12.49 1.30
CA MET A 103 -0.88 12.75 2.74
C MET A 103 -2.03 13.70 3.15
N PHE A 104 -2.61 14.47 2.22
CA PHE A 104 -3.44 15.64 2.56
C PHE A 104 -4.96 15.42 2.50
N LEU A 105 -5.43 14.28 1.98
CA LEU A 105 -6.86 13.99 1.85
C LEU A 105 -7.68 13.81 3.15
N PRO A 106 -7.13 13.45 4.34
CA PRO A 106 -7.96 13.31 5.53
C PRO A 106 -8.40 14.64 6.16
N LEU A 107 -7.58 15.69 6.05
CA LEU A 107 -7.80 16.93 6.80
C LEU A 107 -8.88 17.82 6.17
N MET A 108 -8.93 17.90 4.84
CA MET A 108 -9.94 18.68 4.13
C MET A 108 -11.33 18.04 4.17
N ALA A 109 -11.39 16.70 4.17
CA ALA A 109 -12.64 15.96 4.37
C ALA A 109 -13.18 16.13 5.81
N ALA A 110 -12.30 16.13 6.82
CA ALA A 110 -12.65 16.37 8.21
C ALA A 110 -13.10 17.82 8.49
N MET A 111 -12.51 18.82 7.81
CA MET A 111 -12.92 20.23 7.96
C MET A 111 -14.29 20.56 7.33
N ARG A 112 -14.88 19.66 6.54
CA ARG A 112 -16.21 19.84 5.93
C ARG A 112 -17.35 19.19 6.72
N SER A 113 -17.07 18.39 7.75
CA SER A 113 -18.10 17.71 8.55
C SER A 113 -17.96 18.03 10.04
N SER A 114 -18.91 18.80 10.57
CA SER A 114 -18.92 19.25 11.97
C SER A 114 -19.30 18.16 12.99
N GLU A 115 -19.37 16.89 12.60
CA GLU A 115 -19.93 15.81 13.45
C GLU A 115 -19.17 14.47 13.38
N VAL A 116 -17.83 14.46 13.51
CA VAL A 116 -17.09 13.18 13.59
C VAL A 116 -16.51 12.94 14.99
N PRO A 117 -16.88 11.83 15.69
CA PRO A 117 -16.40 11.54 17.04
C PRO A 117 -14.88 11.23 17.06
N LYS A 118 -14.18 11.74 18.09
CA LYS A 118 -12.70 11.65 18.28
C LYS A 118 -12.10 10.24 18.18
N ILE A 119 -12.89 9.17 18.35
CA ILE A 119 -12.43 7.77 18.21
C ILE A 119 -12.29 7.35 16.74
N LEU A 120 -13.00 7.97 15.80
CA LEU A 120 -12.78 7.74 14.36
C LEU A 120 -11.54 8.47 13.82
N TYR A 121 -11.01 9.45 14.56
CA TYR A 121 -9.85 10.24 14.14
C TYR A 121 -8.58 9.39 14.05
N LEU A 122 -8.42 8.36 14.91
CA LEU A 122 -7.25 7.47 14.85
C LEU A 122 -7.26 6.49 13.66
N ARG A 123 -8.41 6.28 13.00
CA ARG A 123 -8.53 5.36 11.86
C ARG A 123 -8.64 6.07 10.50
N PHE A 124 -8.88 7.39 10.50
CA PHE A 124 -9.00 8.20 9.30
C PHE A 124 -7.69 8.93 8.92
N THR A 125 -6.70 9.03 9.80
CA THR A 125 -5.48 9.83 9.57
C THR A 125 -4.32 9.08 8.91
N TYR A 126 -4.52 7.84 8.47
CA TYR A 126 -3.52 7.09 7.71
C TYR A 126 -4.17 6.46 6.48
N GLN A 127 -4.42 7.31 5.48
CA GLN A 127 -4.71 6.83 4.14
C GLN A 127 -3.34 6.54 3.51
N PRO A 128 -2.97 5.28 3.23
CA PRO A 128 -1.75 5.01 2.48
C PRO A 128 -1.86 5.71 1.13
N ILE A 129 -0.77 6.34 0.67
CA ILE A 129 -0.63 6.82 -0.71
C ILE A 129 -1.17 5.71 -1.64
N GLY A 130 -2.04 6.03 -2.61
CA GLY A 130 -2.55 5.03 -3.54
C GLY A 130 -1.38 4.34 -4.25
N SER A 131 -1.45 3.03 -4.53
CA SER A 131 -0.32 2.33 -5.20
C SER A 131 0.08 2.99 -6.52
N ALA A 132 -0.88 3.54 -7.27
CA ALA A 132 -0.63 4.35 -8.45
C ALA A 132 0.16 5.63 -8.14
N ASP A 133 -0.26 6.40 -7.13
CA ASP A 133 0.39 7.66 -6.72
C ASP A 133 1.84 7.41 -6.24
N LYS A 134 2.10 6.28 -5.56
CA LYS A 134 3.46 5.86 -5.16
C LYS A 134 4.35 5.62 -6.37
N ILE A 135 3.83 4.89 -7.36
CA ILE A 135 4.54 4.58 -8.61
C ILE A 135 4.83 5.86 -9.39
N GLU A 136 3.87 6.79 -9.48
CA GLU A 136 4.07 8.06 -10.17
C GLU A 136 5.07 8.98 -9.46
N ALA A 137 5.01 9.06 -8.12
CA ALA A 137 5.97 9.82 -7.33
C ALA A 137 7.38 9.23 -7.47
N ALA A 138 7.52 7.91 -7.32
CA ALA A 138 8.77 7.20 -7.51
C ALA A 138 9.33 7.38 -8.92
N LEU A 139 8.47 7.35 -9.95
CA LEU A 139 8.87 7.57 -11.33
C LEU A 139 9.46 8.98 -11.53
N ALA A 140 8.89 9.99 -10.89
CA ALA A 140 9.40 11.35 -10.94
C ALA A 140 10.80 11.45 -10.31
N PHE A 141 10.99 10.88 -9.11
CA PHE A 141 12.31 10.82 -8.47
C PHE A 141 13.33 9.98 -9.27
N TYR A 142 12.91 8.88 -9.88
CA TYR A 142 13.73 8.10 -10.80
C TYR A 142 14.17 8.95 -12.01
N LYS A 143 13.24 9.68 -12.64
CA LYS A 143 13.54 10.58 -13.77
C LYS A 143 14.52 11.68 -13.36
N ALA A 144 14.40 12.24 -12.15
CA ALA A 144 15.34 13.20 -11.59
C ALA A 144 16.75 12.59 -11.38
N LEU A 145 16.83 11.37 -10.84
CA LEU A 145 18.12 10.65 -10.67
C LEU A 145 18.85 10.43 -12.00
N LYS A 146 18.13 10.22 -13.11
CA LYS A 146 18.73 9.97 -14.43
C LYS A 146 19.43 11.18 -15.03
N VAL A 147 18.99 12.39 -14.68
CA VAL A 147 19.57 13.64 -15.20
C VAL A 147 20.53 14.30 -14.22
N TYR A 148 20.57 13.84 -12.97
CA TYR A 148 21.43 14.40 -11.94
C TYR A 148 22.88 13.89 -12.06
N PRO A 149 23.90 14.77 -11.98
CA PRO A 149 25.29 14.39 -12.22
C PRO A 149 25.87 13.46 -11.14
N GLN A 150 25.40 13.56 -9.89
CA GLN A 150 25.87 12.74 -8.76
C GLN A 150 24.70 12.04 -8.05
N PRO A 151 24.11 10.99 -8.66
CA PRO A 151 22.84 10.43 -8.18
C PRO A 151 22.93 9.79 -6.78
N LYS A 152 24.15 9.49 -6.30
CA LYS A 152 24.42 9.05 -4.91
C LYS A 152 24.18 10.14 -3.86
N ASP A 153 24.44 11.39 -4.20
CA ASP A 153 24.21 12.50 -3.27
C ASP A 153 22.72 12.78 -3.18
N LEU A 154 22.03 12.74 -4.32
CA LEU A 154 20.59 12.93 -4.41
C LEU A 154 19.81 11.85 -3.64
N ILE A 155 20.20 10.57 -3.74
CA ILE A 155 19.50 9.50 -3.00
C ILE A 155 19.63 9.67 -1.47
N SER A 156 20.75 10.22 -0.99
CA SER A 156 20.95 10.50 0.44
C SER A 156 20.03 11.59 0.99
N ILE A 157 19.54 12.48 0.12
CA ILE A 157 18.54 13.49 0.45
C ILE A 157 17.16 12.82 0.46
N TYR A 158 16.85 12.03 -0.57
CA TYR A 158 15.56 11.34 -0.67
C TYR A 158 15.30 10.40 0.49
N ASP A 159 16.33 9.68 0.98
CA ASP A 159 16.22 8.82 2.15
C ASP A 159 15.70 9.54 3.41
N LYS A 160 15.88 10.87 3.48
CA LYS A 160 15.45 11.70 4.62
C LYS A 160 14.14 12.44 4.39
N THR A 161 13.79 12.73 3.14
CA THR A 161 12.69 13.63 2.81
C THR A 161 11.50 12.95 2.14
N VAL A 162 11.72 11.82 1.47
CA VAL A 162 10.70 11.08 0.72
C VAL A 162 10.09 10.00 1.62
N PRO A 163 8.75 9.82 1.61
CA PRO A 163 8.10 8.75 2.36
C PRO A 163 8.64 7.36 2.00
N LYS A 164 8.75 6.49 3.00
CA LYS A 164 9.32 5.14 2.87
C LYS A 164 8.64 4.31 1.79
N GLU A 165 7.32 4.43 1.67
CA GLU A 165 6.53 3.70 0.68
C GLU A 165 6.88 4.08 -0.77
N VAL A 166 7.32 5.31 -1.01
CA VAL A 166 7.79 5.77 -2.33
C VAL A 166 9.23 5.34 -2.56
N LEU A 167 10.07 5.36 -1.52
CA LEU A 167 11.45 4.86 -1.59
C LEU A 167 11.53 3.36 -1.90
N GLU A 168 10.61 2.55 -1.40
CA GLU A 168 10.52 1.11 -1.70
C GLU A 168 10.27 0.88 -3.20
N VAL A 169 9.32 1.62 -3.79
CA VAL A 169 9.04 1.55 -5.24
C VAL A 169 10.21 2.12 -6.05
N LEU A 170 10.83 3.22 -5.60
CA LEU A 170 12.00 3.80 -6.27
C LEU A 170 13.18 2.83 -6.29
N ALA A 171 13.40 2.08 -5.21
CA ALA A 171 14.45 1.07 -5.15
C ALA A 171 14.23 -0.06 -6.13
N GLU A 172 12.97 -0.48 -6.32
CA GLU A 172 12.63 -1.43 -7.36
C GLU A 172 12.92 -0.89 -8.76
N MET A 173 12.56 0.37 -9.05
CA MET A 173 12.89 1.03 -10.31
C MET A 173 14.40 1.09 -10.57
N VAL A 174 15.19 1.44 -9.55
CA VAL A 174 16.66 1.50 -9.65
C VAL A 174 17.28 0.12 -9.82
N ALA A 175 16.77 -0.90 -9.13
CA ALA A 175 17.25 -2.28 -9.28
C ALA A 175 17.09 -2.81 -10.72
N MET A 176 16.08 -2.33 -11.46
CA MET A 176 15.86 -2.64 -12.87
C MET A 176 16.71 -1.79 -13.84
N ASP A 177 17.40 -0.74 -13.38
CA ASP A 177 18.26 0.11 -14.20
C ASP A 177 19.74 -0.08 -13.91
N ALA A 178 20.40 -0.92 -14.72
CA ALA A 178 21.85 -1.14 -14.65
C ALA A 178 22.69 0.14 -14.85
N GLY A 179 22.10 1.22 -15.40
CA GLY A 179 22.73 2.53 -15.53
C GLY A 179 22.84 3.32 -14.22
N LEU A 180 22.13 2.92 -13.16
CA LEU A 180 22.13 3.59 -11.85
C LEU A 180 22.74 2.69 -10.77
N LYS A 181 24.05 2.75 -10.60
CA LYS A 181 24.79 1.97 -9.57
C LYS A 181 24.84 2.71 -8.23
N LEU A 182 23.72 2.71 -7.51
CA LEU A 182 23.56 3.46 -6.25
C LEU A 182 23.95 2.68 -4.99
N GLY A 183 24.24 1.38 -5.08
CA GLY A 183 24.43 0.52 -3.90
C GLY A 183 23.08 0.14 -3.28
N SER A 184 23.08 -0.69 -2.23
CA SER A 184 21.83 -1.05 -1.53
C SER A 184 21.43 0.11 -0.62
N PHE A 185 20.45 0.92 -1.05
CA PHE A 185 19.91 2.04 -0.26
C PHE A 185 18.57 1.69 0.42
N THR A 186 18.19 0.40 0.46
CA THR A 186 16.91 -0.06 1.04
C THR A 186 17.03 -1.30 1.93
N SER A 187 18.24 -1.69 2.33
CA SER A 187 18.49 -2.92 3.08
C SER A 187 18.02 -2.91 4.55
N GLU A 188 17.28 -1.91 5.03
CA GLU A 188 16.77 -1.86 6.43
C GLU A 188 15.25 -2.09 6.57
N SER A 189 14.55 -2.55 5.52
CA SER A 189 13.08 -2.78 5.54
C SER A 189 12.67 -4.19 5.11
N GLY A 190 13.30 -5.22 5.67
CA GLY A 190 13.01 -6.61 5.29
C GLY A 190 13.09 -7.60 6.45
N SER A 191 12.57 -7.26 7.61
CA SER A 191 12.40 -8.22 8.71
C SER A 191 11.11 -7.91 9.48
N VAL A 192 9.98 -8.24 8.86
CA VAL A 192 8.78 -8.57 9.63
C VAL A 192 8.92 -10.05 9.95
N ASP A 193 9.65 -10.34 11.03
CA ASP A 193 9.67 -11.66 11.63
C ASP A 193 8.25 -12.03 12.02
N GLY A 194 7.65 -12.93 11.25
CA GLY A 194 6.46 -13.65 11.65
C GLY A 194 6.81 -14.45 12.90
N HIS A 195 6.48 -13.89 14.06
CA HIS A 195 6.60 -14.60 15.33
C HIS A 195 5.60 -15.76 15.33
N GLY A 196 6.13 -16.92 14.96
CA GLY A 196 5.44 -18.20 15.00
C GLY A 196 5.03 -18.54 16.42
N VAL A 197 3.80 -19.00 16.53
CA VAL A 197 3.18 -19.55 17.72
C VAL A 197 3.90 -20.86 18.10
N GLU A 198 4.41 -20.96 19.32
CA GLU A 198 4.52 -22.23 20.05
C GLU A 198 3.36 -22.36 21.04
#